data_AF-A0A5S9M3U7-F1
#
_entry.id   AF-A0A5S9M3U7-F1
#
_cell.length_a   1.000
_cell.length_b   1.000
_cell.length_c   1.000
_cell.angle_alpha   90.00
_cell.angle_beta   90.00
_cell.angle_gamma   90.00
#
_symmetry.space_group_name_H-M   'P 1'
#
loop_
_entity.id
_entity.type
_entity.pdbx_description
1 polymer ?
#
loop_
_entity_poly.entity_id
_entity_poly.type
_entity_poly.pdbx_seq_one_letter_code
_entity_poly.pdbx_strand_id
1 'polypeptide(L)'
;MNDEVAHGIPSEKTILQEGDLVNIDISAELDGYYSDTGISFVLGTGDARLEALCKCAEDAFLEGLKHAKAGKRQNQIGRAVYNTAKEQGFTVIKNLTGHGIGKNLHEAPNHILNYYDPFDNALFKKWHSHCL
;
A
#
# COMPACT_ATOMS: atom_id res chain seq x y z
N MET A 1 -2.93 -13.57 1.71
CA MET A 1 -2.22 -14.74 1.18
C MET A 1 -2.78 -15.06 -0.19
N ASN A 2 -1.92 -15.17 -1.20
CA ASN A 2 -2.28 -15.43 -2.59
C ASN A 2 -3.37 -14.45 -3.09
N ASP A 3 -4.60 -14.92 -3.29
CA ASP A 3 -5.70 -14.10 -3.81
C ASP A 3 -6.32 -13.13 -2.79
N GLU A 4 -6.00 -13.29 -1.50
CA GLU A 4 -6.45 -12.38 -0.45
C GLU A 4 -5.66 -11.07 -0.49
N VAL A 5 -6.36 -9.99 -0.81
CA VAL A 5 -5.77 -8.66 -1.04
C VAL A 5 -5.33 -7.97 0.24
N ALA A 6 -6.16 -8.00 1.29
CA ALA A 6 -5.93 -7.35 2.58
C ALA A 6 -6.87 -7.96 3.64
N HIS A 7 -6.60 -7.70 4.92
CA HIS A 7 -7.45 -8.09 6.05
C HIS A 7 -7.72 -9.60 6.18
N GLY A 8 -6.78 -10.44 5.73
CA GLY A 8 -6.83 -11.88 6.00
C GLY A 8 -6.78 -12.13 7.52
N ILE A 9 -7.62 -13.03 8.01
CA ILE A 9 -7.66 -13.40 9.44
C ILE A 9 -6.72 -14.60 9.65
N PRO A 10 -5.67 -14.48 10.48
CA PRO A 10 -4.81 -15.61 10.81
C PRO A 10 -5.60 -16.78 11.40
N SER A 11 -5.26 -18.01 10.98
CA SER A 11 -5.94 -19.21 11.44
C SER A 11 -4.97 -20.38 11.51
N GLU A 12 -5.06 -21.19 12.57
CA GLU A 12 -4.32 -22.45 12.71
C GLU A 12 -4.61 -23.45 11.58
N LYS A 13 -5.73 -23.28 10.86
CA LYS A 13 -6.09 -24.12 9.71
C LYS A 13 -5.35 -23.74 8.43
N THR A 14 -4.76 -22.55 8.39
CA THR A 14 -4.02 -22.06 7.22
C THR A 14 -2.55 -22.42 7.40
N ILE A 15 -2.10 -23.42 6.65
CA ILE A 15 -0.70 -23.87 6.70
C ILE A 15 0.02 -23.28 5.49
N LEU A 16 0.91 -22.33 5.74
CA LEU A 16 1.76 -21.72 4.73
C LEU A 16 2.62 -22.77 4.01
N GLN A 17 2.70 -22.65 2.69
CA GLN A 17 3.50 -23.51 1.83
C GLN A 17 4.62 -22.71 1.17
N GLU A 18 5.68 -23.41 0.75
CA GLU A 18 6.67 -22.81 -0.15
C GLU A 18 5.99 -22.38 -1.46
N GLY A 19 6.31 -21.19 -1.92
CA GLY A 19 5.72 -20.54 -3.09
C GLY A 19 4.52 -19.64 -2.78
N ASP A 20 3.96 -19.66 -1.56
CA ASP A 20 2.85 -18.78 -1.21
C ASP A 20 3.27 -17.30 -1.19
N LEU A 21 2.43 -16.45 -1.78
CA LEU A 21 2.51 -15.00 -1.62
C LEU A 21 1.87 -14.61 -0.29
N VAL A 22 2.64 -14.03 0.62
CA VAL A 22 2.17 -13.57 1.92
C VAL A 22 2.36 -12.07 2.05
N ASN A 23 1.28 -11.39 2.45
CA ASN A 23 1.35 -10.03 2.95
C ASN A 23 1.27 -10.08 4.48
N ILE A 24 2.15 -9.33 5.15
CA ILE A 24 2.09 -9.07 6.57
C ILE A 24 1.87 -7.58 6.75
N ASP A 25 0.80 -7.22 7.46
CA ASP A 25 0.39 -5.85 7.76
C ASP A 25 0.40 -5.66 9.29
N ILE A 26 1.13 -4.66 9.77
CA ILE A 26 1.41 -4.43 11.18
C ILE A 26 1.16 -2.97 11.51
N SER A 27 0.21 -2.78 12.42
CA SER A 27 0.02 -1.52 13.11
C SER A 27 0.51 -1.61 14.56
N ALA A 28 1.11 -0.53 15.07
CA ALA A 28 1.56 -0.42 16.45
C ALA A 28 1.13 0.93 17.03
N GLU A 29 0.82 0.93 18.33
CA GLU A 29 0.56 2.15 19.11
C GLU A 29 1.66 2.35 20.14
N LEU A 30 2.18 3.58 20.23
CA LEU A 30 3.05 4.03 21.32
C LEU A 30 2.69 5.46 21.71
N ASP A 31 2.50 5.69 23.01
CA ASP A 31 2.17 7.02 23.58
C ASP A 31 0.98 7.72 22.90
N GLY A 32 -0.03 6.94 22.50
CA GLY A 32 -1.21 7.43 21.79
C GLY A 32 -0.91 7.93 20.38
N TYR A 33 0.11 7.38 19.72
CA TYR A 33 0.36 7.53 18.29
C TYR A 33 0.43 6.18 17.61
N TYR A 34 -0.19 6.08 16.43
CA TYR A 34 -0.19 4.88 15.60
C TYR A 34 0.85 4.99 14.48
N SER A 35 1.46 3.86 14.17
CA SER A 35 2.23 3.62 12.94
C SER A 35 1.71 2.36 12.29
N ASP A 36 1.78 2.30 10.97
CA ASP A 36 1.25 1.20 10.17
C ASP A 36 2.18 0.92 8.99
N THR A 37 2.41 -0.36 8.70
CA THR A 37 3.30 -0.79 7.62
C THR A 37 2.98 -2.21 7.20
N GLY A 38 3.11 -2.48 5.90
CA GLY A 38 2.95 -3.81 5.34
C GLY A 38 4.04 -4.16 4.34
N ILE A 39 4.27 -5.46 4.18
CA ILE A 39 5.16 -5.99 3.14
C ILE A 39 4.58 -7.27 2.56
N SER A 40 4.77 -7.45 1.26
CA SER A 40 4.44 -8.69 0.56
C SER A 40 5.70 -9.39 0.08
N PHE A 41 5.75 -10.71 0.23
CA PHE A 41 6.86 -11.53 -0.20
C PHE A 41 6.39 -12.94 -0.53
N VAL A 42 7.19 -13.64 -1.32
CA VAL A 42 6.98 -15.05 -1.65
C VAL A 42 7.76 -15.91 -0.66
N LEU A 43 7.13 -16.94 -0.09
CA LEU A 43 7.78 -17.85 0.84
C LEU A 43 8.70 -18.82 0.10
N GLY A 44 10.00 -18.81 0.43
CA GLY A 44 10.97 -19.68 -0.21
C GLY A 44 11.10 -19.37 -1.71
N THR A 45 11.08 -20.41 -2.55
CA THR A 45 11.08 -20.24 -4.02
C THR A 45 9.64 -20.29 -4.53
N GLY A 46 9.24 -19.35 -5.39
CA GLY A 46 7.89 -19.39 -5.97
C GLY A 46 7.82 -18.98 -7.43
N ASP A 47 6.59 -18.69 -7.87
CA ASP A 47 6.31 -18.30 -9.24
C ASP A 47 6.94 -16.93 -9.55
N ALA A 48 7.70 -16.84 -10.65
CA ALA A 48 8.38 -15.62 -11.07
C ALA A 48 7.42 -14.43 -11.27
N ARG A 49 6.15 -14.67 -11.60
CA ARG A 49 5.10 -13.65 -11.69
C ARG A 49 4.72 -13.11 -10.32
N LEU A 50 4.71 -13.94 -9.27
CA LEU A 50 4.44 -13.50 -7.90
C LEU A 50 5.61 -12.69 -7.34
N GLU A 51 6.84 -13.10 -7.63
CA GLU A 51 8.04 -12.32 -7.29
C GLU A 51 8.04 -10.96 -8.01
N ALA A 52 7.69 -10.96 -9.31
CA ALA A 52 7.52 -9.74 -10.08
C ALA A 52 6.38 -8.85 -9.54
N LEU A 53 5.30 -9.44 -9.02
CA LEU A 53 4.21 -8.70 -8.40
C LEU A 53 4.67 -8.01 -7.11
N CYS A 54 5.40 -8.69 -6.23
CA CYS A 54 6.00 -8.09 -5.04
C CYS A 54 6.93 -6.93 -5.40
N LYS A 55 7.80 -7.15 -6.38
CA LYS A 55 8.74 -6.12 -6.86
C LYS A 55 8.02 -4.92 -7.45
N CYS A 56 6.95 -5.16 -8.21
CA CYS A 56 6.11 -4.11 -8.75
C CYS A 56 5.42 -3.29 -7.65
N ALA A 57 4.92 -3.94 -6.59
CA ALA A 57 4.29 -3.26 -5.47
C ALA A 57 5.30 -2.35 -4.74
N GLU A 58 6.51 -2.85 -4.49
CA GLU A 58 7.61 -2.08 -3.89
C GLU A 58 8.01 -0.89 -4.77
N ASP A 59 8.21 -1.11 -6.07
CA ASP A 59 8.56 -0.05 -7.02
C ASP A 59 7.47 1.03 -7.08
N ALA A 60 6.20 0.61 -7.16
CA ALA A 60 5.08 1.53 -7.21
C ALA A 60 4.96 2.35 -5.92
N PHE A 61 5.18 1.74 -4.75
CA PHE A 61 5.26 2.43 -3.47
C PHE A 61 6.38 3.49 -3.46
N LEU A 62 7.59 3.10 -3.87
CA LEU A 62 8.75 3.99 -3.91
C LEU A 62 8.56 5.16 -4.90
N GLU A 63 7.96 4.92 -6.06
CA GLU A 63 7.61 5.98 -7.02
C GLU A 63 6.52 6.92 -6.47
N GLY A 64 5.48 6.36 -5.85
CA GLY A 64 4.43 7.14 -5.18
C GLY A 64 4.98 8.05 -4.08
N LEU A 65 5.87 7.51 -3.23
CA LEU A 65 6.48 8.22 -2.11
C LEU A 65 7.23 9.49 -2.54
N LYS A 66 7.82 9.52 -3.74
CA LYS A 66 8.50 10.73 -4.28
C LYS A 66 7.56 11.92 -4.41
N HIS A 67 6.25 11.69 -4.49
CA HIS A 67 5.20 12.70 -4.61
C HIS A 67 4.60 13.14 -3.26
N ALA A 68 4.88 12.43 -2.16
CA ALA A 68 4.43 12.76 -0.80
C ALA A 68 5.20 13.97 -0.23
N LYS A 69 4.93 15.17 -0.77
CA LYS A 69 5.59 16.42 -0.39
C LYS A 69 4.57 17.52 -0.17
N ALA A 70 4.75 18.31 0.89
CA ALA A 70 3.87 19.44 1.19
C ALA A 70 3.68 20.37 -0.02
N GLY A 71 2.43 20.74 -0.31
CA GLY A 71 2.04 21.54 -1.46
C GLY A 71 1.86 20.77 -2.77
N LYS A 72 2.19 19.46 -2.83
CA LYS A 72 1.86 18.61 -3.99
C LYS A 72 0.42 18.10 -3.88
N ARG A 73 -0.20 17.87 -5.05
CA ARG A 73 -1.52 17.23 -5.14
C ARG A 73 -1.42 15.74 -4.82
N GLN A 74 -2.40 15.25 -4.07
CA GLN A 74 -2.49 13.87 -3.62
C GLN A 74 -2.60 12.88 -4.79
N ASN A 75 -3.40 13.21 -5.82
CA ASN A 75 -3.55 12.38 -7.02
C ASN A 75 -2.24 12.10 -7.79
N GLN A 76 -1.15 12.80 -7.49
CA GLN A 76 0.15 12.50 -8.10
C GLN A 76 0.72 11.16 -7.60
N ILE A 77 0.41 10.75 -6.36
CA ILE A 77 0.77 9.43 -5.83
C ILE A 77 0.06 8.36 -6.65
N GLY A 78 -1.28 8.42 -6.73
CA GLY A 78 -2.07 7.45 -7.49
C GLY A 78 -1.70 7.38 -8.96
N ARG A 79 -1.27 8.50 -9.58
CA ARG A 79 -0.73 8.48 -10.95
C ARG A 79 0.58 7.73 -11.06
N ALA A 80 1.52 7.96 -10.13
CA ALA A 80 2.82 7.29 -10.13
C ALA A 80 2.67 5.78 -9.90
N VAL A 81 1.87 5.40 -8.89
CA VAL A 81 1.55 4.00 -8.57
C VAL A 81 0.92 3.29 -9.78
N TYR A 82 -0.13 3.88 -10.37
CA TYR A 82 -0.83 3.30 -11.52
C TYR A 82 0.07 3.12 -12.74
N ASN A 83 0.88 4.13 -13.07
CA ASN A 83 1.78 4.06 -14.22
C ASN A 83 2.85 2.99 -14.02
N THR A 84 3.45 2.92 -12.82
CA THR A 84 4.47 1.92 -12.49
C THR A 84 3.90 0.51 -12.61
N ALA A 85 2.71 0.27 -12.03
CA ALA A 85 2.04 -1.02 -12.14
C ALA A 85 1.74 -1.40 -13.59
N LYS A 86 1.20 -0.44 -14.38
CA LYS A 86 0.87 -0.66 -15.78
C LYS A 86 2.10 -0.97 -16.63
N GLU A 87 3.20 -0.26 -16.43
CA GLU A 87 4.47 -0.46 -17.15
C GLU A 87 5.07 -1.85 -16.88
N GLN A 88 4.88 -2.39 -15.68
CA GLN A 88 5.31 -3.74 -15.31
C GLN A 88 4.27 -4.84 -15.62
N GLY A 89 3.14 -4.49 -16.26
CA GLY A 89 2.13 -5.45 -16.71
C GLY A 89 1.11 -5.87 -15.64
N PHE A 90 0.97 -5.09 -14.56
CA PHE A 90 0.03 -5.31 -13.47
C PHE A 90 -1.09 -4.26 -13.45
N THR A 91 -2.11 -4.50 -12.63
CA THR A 91 -3.25 -3.59 -12.41
C THR A 91 -3.36 -3.21 -10.95
N VAL A 92 -3.90 -2.02 -10.67
CA VAL A 92 -4.14 -1.55 -9.30
C VAL A 92 -5.56 -1.83 -8.84
N ILE A 93 -5.69 -2.09 -7.55
CA ILE A 93 -6.97 -2.26 -6.86
C ILE A 93 -7.54 -0.88 -6.55
N LYS A 94 -8.86 -0.71 -6.73
CA LYS A 94 -9.52 0.61 -6.64
C LYS A 94 -10.43 0.79 -5.43
N ASN A 95 -10.78 -0.31 -4.75
CA ASN A 95 -11.62 -0.32 -3.56
C ASN A 95 -10.82 -0.40 -2.24
N LEU A 96 -9.50 -0.25 -2.30
CA LEU A 96 -8.60 -0.10 -1.15
C LEU A 96 -7.65 1.06 -1.41
N THR A 97 -7.36 1.82 -0.35
CA THR A 97 -6.63 3.08 -0.40
C THR A 97 -5.81 3.24 0.86
N GLY A 98 -4.74 4.03 0.82
CA GLY A 98 -4.09 4.52 2.03
C GLY A 98 -5.01 5.44 2.83
N HIS A 99 -4.54 5.91 3.98
CA HIS A 99 -5.31 6.75 4.91
C HIS A 99 -4.41 7.70 5.70
N GLY A 100 -4.98 8.70 6.35
CA GLY A 100 -4.29 9.44 7.40
C GLY A 100 -4.03 8.53 8.60
N ILE A 101 -2.89 8.73 9.25
CA ILE A 101 -2.50 7.99 10.45
C ILE A 101 -1.81 8.94 11.40
N GLY A 102 -1.99 8.75 12.71
CA GLY A 102 -1.39 9.63 13.69
C GLY A 102 -1.95 9.36 15.08
N LYS A 103 -3.00 10.08 15.46
CA LYS A 103 -3.67 9.87 16.76
C LYS A 103 -4.67 8.72 16.75
N ASN A 104 -5.13 8.33 15.58
CA ASN A 104 -5.92 7.13 15.37
C ASN A 104 -5.25 6.27 14.29
N LEU A 105 -5.57 4.97 14.27
CA LEU A 105 -5.12 4.07 13.21
C LEU A 105 -5.56 4.56 11.84
N HIS A 106 -6.85 4.93 11.72
CA HIS A 106 -7.40 5.60 10.55
C HIS A 106 -7.90 6.99 10.94
N GLU A 107 -7.37 8.02 10.29
CA GLU A 107 -7.83 9.40 10.41
C GLU A 107 -7.76 10.12 9.06
N ALA A 108 -8.14 11.41 9.03
CA ALA A 108 -8.13 12.17 7.79
C ALA A 108 -6.69 12.33 7.23
N PRO A 109 -6.50 12.26 5.90
CA PRO A 109 -7.50 12.03 4.87
C PRO A 109 -7.99 10.56 4.83
N ASN A 110 -9.29 10.37 4.56
CA ASN A 110 -9.90 9.03 4.54
C ASN A 110 -9.42 8.15 3.36
N HIS A 111 -8.67 8.72 2.42
CA HIS A 111 -8.10 8.00 1.30
C HIS A 111 -6.80 8.65 0.85
N ILE A 112 -5.86 7.81 0.42
CA ILE A 112 -4.82 8.12 -0.55
C ILE A 112 -5.00 7.13 -1.71
N LEU A 113 -5.39 7.60 -2.89
CA LEU A 113 -5.73 6.71 -4.00
C LEU A 113 -4.46 6.12 -4.65
N ASN A 114 -4.50 4.82 -4.94
CA ASN A 114 -3.48 4.10 -5.72
C ASN A 114 -3.69 4.21 -7.24
N TYR A 115 -4.62 5.05 -7.68
CA TYR A 115 -4.89 5.36 -9.08
C TYR A 115 -5.11 6.85 -9.28
N TYR A 116 -4.92 7.32 -10.51
CA TYR A 116 -5.15 8.71 -10.84
C TYR A 116 -6.64 9.04 -10.88
N ASP A 117 -7.08 9.91 -9.98
CA ASP A 117 -8.34 10.62 -10.07
C ASP A 117 -8.07 12.12 -10.32
N PRO A 118 -8.50 12.70 -11.46
CA PRO A 118 -8.33 14.11 -11.72
C PRO A 118 -9.10 15.02 -10.74
N PHE A 119 -10.09 14.48 -10.02
CA PHE A 119 -10.89 15.20 -9.03
C PHE A 119 -10.30 15.17 -7.62
N ASP A 120 -9.39 14.23 -7.30
CA ASP A 120 -8.63 14.22 -6.03
C ASP A 120 -7.53 15.29 -6.03
N ASN A 121 -7.95 16.54 -5.83
CA ASN A 121 -7.09 17.71 -5.85
C ASN A 121 -6.62 18.14 -4.45
N ALA A 122 -6.77 17.27 -3.44
CA ALA A 122 -6.26 17.54 -2.10
C ALA A 122 -4.74 17.81 -2.14
N LEU A 123 -4.28 18.74 -1.29
CA LEU A 123 -2.85 19.04 -1.17
C LEU A 123 -2.30 18.39 0.08
N PHE A 124 -1.12 17.79 -0.03
CA PHE A 124 -0.33 17.41 1.14
C PHE A 124 0.00 18.66 1.95
N LYS A 125 -0.30 18.63 3.24
CA LYS A 125 0.04 19.70 4.18
C LYS A 125 1.28 19.34 4.98
N LYS A 126 2.00 20.35 5.48
CA LYS A 126 3.11 20.11 6.41
C LYS A 126 2.57 19.42 7.67
N TRP A 127 3.37 18.50 8.24
CA TRP A 127 3.09 17.79 9.49
C TRP A 127 1.91 16.82 9.45
N HIS A 128 1.40 16.49 8.26
CA HIS A 128 0.42 15.42 8.12
C HIS A 128 1.12 14.08 7.90
N SER A 129 0.60 13.05 8.56
CA SER A 129 1.07 11.67 8.49
C SER A 129 0.05 10.81 7.73
N HIS A 130 0.55 9.93 6.87
CA HIS A 130 -0.27 9.13 5.96
C HIS A 130 0.35 7.74 5.79
N CYS A 131 -0.51 6.74 5.65
CA CYS A 131 -0.22 5.44 5.08
C CYS A 131 -0.49 5.49 3.56
N LEU A 132 0.41 4.92 2.75
CA LEU A 132 0.38 4.97 1.27
C LEU A 132 0.08 3.58 0.70
#